data_AF-A0A2D6YIT1-F1
#
_entry.id   AF-A0A2D6YIT1-F1
#
_cell.length_a   1.000
_cell.length_b   1.000
_cell.length_c   1.000
_cell.angle_alpha   90.00
_cell.angle_beta   90.00
_cell.angle_gamma   90.00
#
_symmetry.space_group_name_H-M   'P 1'
#
loop_
_entity.id
_entity.type
_entity.pdbx_description
1 polymer ?
#
loop_
_entity_poly.entity_id
_entity_poly.type
_entity_poly.pdbx_seq_one_letter_code
_entity_poly.pdbx_strand_id
1 'polypeptide(L)' 'MGGYVLLQTPESAQFDGMPKSAIETGIADSIAPTENMPHEILRYVEHPYASVLRNGPRLRTKKMYCTDFLLSFAKKME' A
#
# COMPACT_ATOMS: atom_id res chain seq x y z
N MET A 1 7.44 8.53 -12.31
CA MET A 1 6.44 8.69 -11.23
C MET A 1 6.78 7.71 -10.12
N GLY A 2 7.44 8.21 -9.07
CA GLY A 2 7.65 7.51 -7.81
C GLY A 2 6.56 7.94 -6.83
N GLY A 3 5.91 6.98 -6.20
CA GLY A 3 4.89 7.21 -5.18
C GLY A 3 5.07 6.17 -4.09
N TYR A 4 4.50 6.45 -2.92
CA TYR A 4 4.53 5.55 -1.77
C TYR A 4 3.13 5.03 -1.50
N VAL A 5 3.01 3.71 -1.46
CA VAL A 5 1.75 3.03 -1.20
C VAL A 5 1.75 2.52 0.23
N LEU A 6 1.06 3.25 1.11
CA LEU A 6 0.82 2.86 2.49
C LEU A 6 -0.57 2.23 2.61
N LEU A 7 -0.65 1.01 3.15
CA LEU A 7 -1.91 0.34 3.45
C LEU A 7 -2.16 0.26 4.95
N GLN A 8 -3.43 0.30 5.34
CA GLN A 8 -3.86 0.02 6.70
C GLN A 8 -3.84 -1.49 6.96
N THR A 9 -3.50 -1.92 8.17
CA THR A 9 -3.66 -3.34 8.58
C THR A 9 -5.14 -3.73 8.59
N PRO A 10 -5.51 -4.93 8.10
CA PRO A 10 -6.88 -5.43 8.16
C PRO A 10 -7.48 -5.46 9.57
N GLU A 11 -6.66 -5.68 10.60
CA GLU A 11 -7.12 -5.76 12.00
C GLU A 11 -7.54 -4.39 12.58
N SER A 12 -6.98 -3.31 12.05
CA SER A 12 -7.29 -1.93 12.45
C SER A 12 -8.36 -1.29 11.54
N ALA A 13 -8.74 -1.98 10.47
CA ALA A 13 -9.72 -1.48 9.52
C ALA A 13 -11.15 -1.82 9.98
N GLN A 14 -12.06 -0.86 9.87
CA GLN A 14 -13.49 -1.12 10.08
C GLN A 14 -14.06 -2.08 9.02
N PHE A 15 -13.48 -2.06 7.82
CA PHE A 15 -13.78 -2.96 6.71
C PHE A 15 -12.47 -3.50 6.14
N ASP A 16 -12.27 -4.79 6.25
CA ASP A 16 -11.03 -5.49 5.91
C ASP A 16 -10.91 -5.86 4.42
N GLY A 17 -12.00 -5.76 3.66
CA GLY A 17 -12.04 -6.13 2.24
C GLY A 17 -11.06 -5.35 1.36
N MET A 18 -10.99 -4.02 1.51
CA MET A 18 -10.06 -3.17 0.73
C MET A 18 -8.59 -3.38 1.14
N PRO A 19 -8.22 -3.36 2.44
CA PRO A 19 -6.86 -3.67 2.87
C PRO A 19 -6.37 -5.04 2.39
N LYS A 20 -7.17 -6.09 2.56
CA LYS A 20 -6.80 -7.46 2.15
C LYS A 20 -6.56 -7.57 0.65
N SER A 21 -7.47 -7.01 -0.15
CA SER A 21 -7.35 -7.02 -1.61
C SER A 21 -6.08 -6.29 -2.07
N ALA A 22 -5.79 -5.13 -1.48
CA ALA A 22 -4.61 -4.35 -1.81
C ALA A 22 -3.29 -5.08 -1.44
N ILE A 23 -3.27 -5.79 -0.31
CA ILE A 23 -2.13 -6.63 0.10
C ILE A 23 -1.90 -7.76 -0.92
N GLU A 24 -2.96 -8.44 -1.36
CA GLU A 24 -2.86 -9.52 -2.37
C GLU A 24 -2.28 -9.04 -3.71
N THR A 25 -2.48 -7.75 -4.07
CA THR A 25 -1.90 -7.20 -5.31
C THR A 25 -0.39 -6.98 -5.25
N GLY A 26 0.22 -7.00 -4.06
CA GLY A 26 1.67 -6.82 -3.88
C GLY A 26 2.19 -5.41 -4.17
N ILE A 27 1.31 -4.41 -4.24
CA ILE A 27 1.68 -3.02 -4.59
C ILE A 27 2.11 -2.17 -3.39
N ALA A 28 1.96 -2.68 -2.16
CA ALA A 28 2.20 -1.93 -0.94
C ALA A 28 3.69 -1.77 -0.66
N ASP A 29 4.12 -0.54 -0.39
CA ASP A 29 5.47 -0.25 0.12
C ASP A 29 5.55 -0.42 1.64
N SER A 30 4.43 -0.22 2.36
CA SER A 30 4.31 -0.43 3.81
C SER A 30 2.87 -0.74 4.21
N ILE A 31 2.71 -1.49 5.32
CA ILE A 31 1.42 -1.83 5.93
C ILE A 31 1.52 -1.49 7.42
N ALA A 32 0.62 -0.65 7.92
CA ALA A 32 0.66 -0.18 9.32
C ALA A 32 -0.75 -0.04 9.93
N PRO A 33 -0.90 -0.19 11.26
CA PRO A 33 -2.17 0.11 11.93
C PRO A 33 -2.46 1.61 11.89
N THR A 34 -3.75 1.97 12.02
CA THR A 34 -4.24 3.35 11.88
C THR A 34 -3.46 4.36 12.72
N GLU A 35 -3.15 3.97 13.96
CA GLU A 35 -2.39 4.78 14.92
C GLU A 35 -0.97 5.10 14.46
N ASN A 36 -0.34 4.22 13.69
CA ASN A 36 1.04 4.35 13.22
C ASN A 36 1.16 4.93 11.82
N MET A 37 0.06 5.02 11.06
CA MET A 37 0.05 5.59 9.71
C MET A 37 0.56 7.04 9.65
N PRO A 38 0.23 7.96 10.58
CA PRO A 38 0.77 9.32 10.55
C PRO A 38 2.29 9.34 10.65
N HIS A 39 2.86 8.48 11.51
CA HIS A 39 4.31 8.37 11.68
C HIS A 39 4.99 7.81 10.43
N GLU A 40 4.38 6.84 9.75
CA GLU A 40 4.85 6.31 8.46
C GLU A 40 4.87 7.37 7.36
N ILE A 41 3.83 8.21 7.29
CA ILE A 41 3.73 9.30 6.32
C ILE A 41 4.82 10.34 6.60
N LEU A 42 4.98 10.76 7.85
CA LEU A 42 6.02 11.72 8.25
C LEU A 42 7.42 11.18 7.90
N ARG A 43 7.70 9.92 8.23
CA ARG A 43 8.97 9.27 7.87
C ARG A 43 9.21 9.28 6.36
N TYR A 44 8.18 9.05 5.54
CA TYR A 44 8.31 9.10 4.08
C TYR A 44 8.57 10.52 3.58
N VAL A 45 7.88 11.52 4.14
CA VAL A 45 8.03 12.93 3.75
C VAL A 45 9.41 13.49 4.14
N GLU A 46 9.90 13.15 5.32
CA GLU A 46 11.21 13.57 5.82
C GLU A 46 12.37 12.88 5.07
N HIS A 47 12.16 11.62 4.66
CA HIS A 47 13.18 10.82 3.99
C HIS A 47 12.66 10.07 2.74
N PRO A 48 12.30 10.79 1.67
CA PRO A 48 11.67 10.21 0.48
C PRO A 48 12.59 9.26 -0.30
N TYR A 49 13.92 9.41 -0.17
CA TYR A 49 14.89 8.52 -0.82
C TYR A 49 15.27 7.31 0.05
N ALA A 50 15.20 7.42 1.38
CA ALA A 50 15.57 6.32 2.28
C ALA A 50 14.48 5.24 2.33
N SER A 51 13.21 5.64 2.24
CA SER A 51 12.06 4.73 2.15
C SER A 51 12.09 3.84 0.90
N VAL A 52 12.64 4.34 -0.21
CA VAL A 52 12.76 3.61 -1.49
C VAL A 52 13.92 2.60 -1.49
N LEU A 53 14.95 2.82 -0.66
CA LEU A 53 16.18 2.00 -0.64
C LEU A 53 16.20 0.94 0.46
N ARG A 54 15.36 1.07 1.51
CA ARG A 54 15.38 0.15 2.67
C ARG A 54 14.62 -1.15 2.46
N ASN A 55 13.69 -1.18 1.52
CA ASN A 55 12.95 -2.38 1.17
C ASN A 55 13.70 -3.06 0.02
N GLY A 56 13.98 -4.37 0.14
CA GLY A 56 14.69 -5.20 -0.86
C GLY A 56 14.00 -5.23 -2.24
N PRO A 57 14.29 -6.21 -3.11
CA PRO A 57 13.85 -6.17 -4.51
C PRO A 57 12.36 -5.84 -4.60
N ARG A 58 12.05 -4.65 -5.13
CA ARG A 58 10.70 -4.13 -5.28
C ARG A 58 9.81 -5.25 -5.81
N LEU A 59 8.83 -5.71 -5.04
CA LEU A 59 7.76 -6.60 -5.51
C LEU A 59 6.80 -5.86 -6.47
N ARG A 60 7.32 -4.94 -7.29
CA ARG A 60 6.60 -4.23 -8.34
C ARG A 60 6.49 -5.17 -9.53
N THR A 61 5.80 -6.30 -9.35
CA THR A 61 5.59 -7.31 -10.40
C THR A 61 4.55 -6.87 -11.43
N LYS A 62 3.84 -5.75 -11.22
CA LYS A 62 3.00 -5.12 -12.24
C LYS A 62 3.10 -3.59 -12.22
N LYS A 63 3.26 -2.99 -13.41
CA LYS A 63 2.84 -1.60 -13.64
C LYS A 63 1.32 -1.59 -13.50
N MET A 64 0.83 -1.05 -12.40
CA MET A 64 -0.59 -0.98 -12.07
C MET A 64 -0.98 0.51 -12.10
N TYR A 65 -1.85 0.89 -13.02
CA TYR A 65 -2.42 2.24 -13.10
C TYR A 65 -3.59 2.37 -12.11
N CYS A 66 -4.01 3.60 -11.80
CA CYS A 66 -5.13 3.87 -10.86
C CYS A 66 -6.41 3.06 -11.21
N THR A 67 -6.65 2.83 -12.51
CA THR A 67 -7.76 2.02 -13.03
C THR A 67 -7.65 0.54 -12.66
N ASP A 68 -6.45 0.00 -12.57
CA ASP A 68 -6.24 -1.43 -12.31
C ASP A 68 -6.52 -1.79 -10.85
N PHE A 69 -6.38 -0.83 -9.93
CA PHE A 69 -6.80 -0.99 -8.54
C PHE A 69 -8.32 -1.08 -8.42
N LEU A 70 -9.05 -0.17 -9.08
CA LEU A 70 -10.51 -0.20 -9.13
C LEU A 70 -11.02 -1.49 -9.80
N LEU A 71 -10.35 -1.96 -10.86
CA LEU A 71 -10.71 -3.22 -11.52
C LEU A 71 -10.45 -4.44 -10.64
N SER A 72 -9.35 -4.45 -9.88
CA SER A 72 -9.05 -5.52 -8.92
C SER A 72 -10.07 -5.55 -7.77
N PHE A 73 -10.53 -4.39 -7.32
CA PHE A 73 -11.59 -4.28 -6.32
C PHE A 73 -12.95 -4.72 -6.87
N ALA A 74 -13.31 -4.28 -8.09
CA ALA A 74 -14.55 -4.65 -8.76
C ALA A 74 -14.65 -6.16 -9.01
N LYS A 75 -13.56 -6.82 -9.44
CA LYS A 75 -13.51 -8.28 -9.64
C LYS A 75 -13.65 -9.11 -8.36
N LYS A 76 -13.48 -8.51 -7.18
CA LYS A 76 -13.57 -9.21 -5.88
C LYS A 76 -14.96 -9.06 -5.23
N MET A 77 -15.87 -8.28 -5.84
CA MET A 77 -17.27 -8.11 -5.40
C MET A 77 -18.28 -8.96 -6.19
N GLU A 78 -17.81 -9.90 -7.02
CA GLU A 78 -18.59 -11.02 -7.58
C GLU A 78 -18.32 -12.30 -6.79
#